data_AF-A0A7W9CUB1-F1
#
_entry.id   AF-A0A7W9CUB1-F1
#
_cell.length_a   1.000
_cell.length_b   1.000
_cell.length_c   1.000
_cell.angle_alpha   90.00
_cell.angle_beta   90.00
_cell.angle_gamma   90.00
#
_symmetry.space_group_name_H-M   'P 1'
#
loop_
_entity.id
_entity.type
_entity.pdbx_description
1 polymer ?
#
loop_
_entity_poly.entity_id
_entity_poly.type
_entity_poly.pdbx_seq_one_letter_code
_entity_poly.pdbx_strand_id
1 'polypeptide(L)'
;MPDAPFTFLVDDDLKRAFAEVAAARDRSGPQMLRDFMRDVVDQSRADHDDWFRTEVDRGIQAADTAGAAALSQADVEARWRSRRADLLKPDGD
;
A
#
# COMPACT_ATOMS: atom_id res chain seq x y z
N MET A 1 0.39 15.79 -17.93
CA MET A 1 -0.70 14.84 -17.63
C MET A 1 -2.00 15.51 -18.04
N PRO A 2 -2.90 14.83 -18.75
CA PRO A 2 -4.24 15.35 -18.99
C PRO A 2 -5.00 15.39 -17.66
N ASP A 3 -5.58 16.54 -17.33
CA ASP A 3 -6.49 16.66 -16.20
C ASP A 3 -7.77 15.85 -16.51
N ALA A 4 -8.18 15.00 -15.58
CA ALA A 4 -9.41 14.22 -15.68
C ALA A 4 -10.43 14.72 -14.64
N PRO A 5 -11.71 14.91 -15.01
CA PRO A 5 -12.73 15.31 -14.04
C PRO A 5 -13.03 14.16 -13.06
N PHE A 6 -13.20 14.50 -11.79
CA PHE A 6 -13.64 13.57 -10.76
C PHE A 6 -14.78 14.20 -9.95
N THR A 7 -15.95 13.56 -9.98
CA THR A 7 -17.17 14.10 -9.39
C THR A 7 -17.49 13.38 -8.10
N PHE A 8 -17.71 14.14 -7.02
CA PHE A 8 -18.12 13.61 -5.73
C PHE A 8 -19.52 14.06 -5.39
N LEU A 9 -20.27 13.18 -4.74
CA LEU A 9 -21.48 13.53 -4.04
C LEU A 9 -21.14 13.62 -2.55
N VAL A 10 -21.37 14.79 -1.98
CA VAL A 10 -21.19 15.08 -0.55
C VAL A 10 -22.45 15.75 -0.05
N ASP A 11 -22.71 15.64 1.24
CA ASP A 11 -23.78 16.43 1.86
C ASP A 11 -23.44 17.94 1.84
N ASP A 12 -24.49 18.76 1.88
CA ASP A 12 -24.37 20.22 1.75
C ASP A 12 -23.61 20.83 2.95
N ASP A 13 -23.72 20.23 4.13
CA ASP A 13 -23.03 20.70 5.33
C ASP A 13 -21.51 20.51 5.21
N LEU A 14 -21.05 19.34 4.75
CA LEU A 14 -19.64 19.08 4.48
C LEU A 14 -19.10 19.98 3.37
N LYS A 15 -19.88 20.18 2.31
CA LYS A 15 -19.50 21.10 1.21
C LYS A 15 -19.25 22.51 1.73
N ARG A 16 -20.16 23.04 2.57
CA ARG A 16 -20.03 24.38 3.16
C ARG A 16 -18.82 24.47 4.10
N ALA A 17 -18.71 23.54 5.04
CA ALA A 17 -17.60 23.53 6.00
C ALA A 17 -16.25 23.44 5.27
N PHE A 18 -16.13 22.57 4.27
CA PHE A 18 -14.90 22.44 3.48
C PHE A 18 -14.57 23.73 2.70
N ALA A 19 -15.57 24.40 2.13
CA ALA A 19 -15.37 25.66 1.43
C ALA A 19 -14.87 26.78 2.37
N GLU A 20 -15.42 26.89 3.57
CA GLU A 20 -14.96 27.85 4.60
C GLU A 20 -13.51 27.59 5.00
N VAL A 21 -13.18 26.32 5.22
CA VAL A 21 -11.84 25.85 5.61
C VAL A 21 -10.81 26.07 4.50
N ALA A 22 -11.21 25.94 3.23
CA ALA A 22 -10.37 26.24 2.08
C ALA A 22 -10.16 27.75 1.91
N ALA A 23 -11.23 28.55 2.04
CA ALA A 23 -11.19 30.00 1.97
C ALA A 23 -10.29 30.62 3.06
N ALA A 24 -10.36 30.11 4.29
CA ALA A 24 -9.49 30.52 5.39
C ALA A 24 -8.00 30.23 5.13
N ARG A 25 -7.67 29.41 4.14
CA ARG A 25 -6.30 29.08 3.70
C ARG A 25 -5.95 29.69 2.34
N ASP A 26 -6.74 30.64 1.84
CA ASP A 26 -6.59 31.26 0.52
C ASP A 26 -6.52 30.25 -0.64
N ARG A 27 -7.21 29.12 -0.51
CA ARG A 27 -7.29 28.07 -1.53
C ARG A 27 -8.73 27.80 -1.95
N SER A 28 -8.91 27.32 -3.17
CA SER A 28 -10.20 26.77 -3.59
C SER A 28 -10.35 25.33 -3.10
N GLY A 29 -11.59 24.89 -2.83
CA GLY A 29 -11.89 23.51 -2.43
C GLY A 29 -11.27 22.46 -3.37
N PRO A 30 -11.42 22.57 -4.72
CA PRO A 30 -10.79 21.63 -5.65
C PRO A 30 -9.27 21.64 -5.62
N GLN A 31 -8.63 22.76 -5.25
CA GLN A 31 -7.17 22.80 -5.08
C GLN A 31 -6.74 22.07 -3.81
N MET A 32 -7.40 22.34 -2.69
CA MET A 32 -7.14 21.65 -1.43
C MET A 32 -7.34 20.13 -1.55
N LEU A 33 -8.39 19.70 -2.25
CA LEU A 33 -8.64 18.27 -2.47
C LEU A 33 -7.56 17.62 -3.33
N ARG A 34 -7.08 18.30 -4.38
CA ARG A 34 -5.98 17.79 -5.22
C ARG A 34 -4.68 17.67 -4.43
N ASP A 35 -4.39 18.65 -3.57
CA ASP A 35 -3.21 18.61 -2.71
C ASP A 35 -3.31 17.45 -1.72
N PHE A 36 -4.46 17.29 -1.06
CA PHE A 36 -4.73 16.16 -0.17
C PHE A 36 -4.58 14.80 -0.87
N MET A 37 -5.09 14.66 -2.10
CA MET A 37 -4.95 13.43 -2.88
C MET A 37 -3.49 13.09 -3.19
N ARG A 38 -2.66 14.10 -3.50
CA ARG A 38 -1.23 13.89 -3.73
C ARG A 38 -0.54 13.45 -2.46
N ASP A 39 -0.81 14.13 -1.35
CA ASP A 39 -0.20 13.82 -0.06
C ASP A 39 -0.52 12.37 0.37
N VAL A 40 -1.77 11.91 0.18
CA VAL A 40 -2.17 10.53 0.51
C VAL A 40 -1.45 9.51 -0.37
N VAL A 41 -1.34 9.78 -1.69
CA VAL A 41 -0.64 8.87 -2.62
C VAL A 41 0.85 8.82 -2.32
N ASP A 42 1.46 9.97 -2.03
CA ASP A 42 2.89 10.07 -1.74
C ASP A 42 3.23 9.41 -0.40
N GLN A 43 2.40 9.59 0.64
CA GLN A 43 2.54 8.87 1.91
C GLN A 43 2.45 7.36 1.71
N SER A 44 1.44 6.88 0.96
CA SER A 44 1.31 5.44 0.69
C SER A 44 2.52 4.87 -0.06
N ARG A 45 3.17 5.64 -0.92
CA ARG A 45 4.40 5.22 -1.61
C ARG A 45 5.59 5.20 -0.66
N ALA A 46 5.74 6.23 0.17
CA ALA A 46 6.81 6.29 1.16
C ALA A 46 6.72 5.11 2.14
N ASP A 47 5.51 4.83 2.66
CA ASP A 47 5.27 3.71 3.57
C ASP A 47 5.61 2.36 2.91
N HIS A 48 5.22 2.19 1.63
CA HIS A 48 5.59 1.00 0.87
C HIS A 48 7.10 0.88 0.67
N ASP A 49 7.79 1.97 0.32
CA ASP A 49 9.23 1.97 0.10
C ASP A 49 10.01 1.66 1.39
N ASP A 50 9.58 2.21 2.51
CA ASP A 50 10.21 1.96 3.81
C ASP A 50 9.96 0.53 4.29
N TRP A 51 8.74 0.02 4.11
CA TRP A 51 8.44 -1.40 4.32
C TRP A 51 9.30 -2.28 3.41
N PHE A 52 9.39 -1.96 2.13
CA PHE A 52 10.14 -2.76 1.14
C PHE A 52 11.63 -2.80 1.45
N ARG A 53 12.24 -1.66 1.79
CA ARG A 53 13.64 -1.60 2.23
C ARG A 53 13.88 -2.46 3.47
N THR A 54 12.97 -2.40 4.44
CA THR A 54 13.06 -3.22 5.66
C THR A 54 13.03 -4.72 5.33
N GLU A 55 12.16 -5.14 4.41
CA GLU A 55 12.10 -6.56 3.98
C GLU A 55 13.34 -6.98 3.18
N VAL A 56 13.89 -6.11 2.34
CA VAL A 56 15.15 -6.36 1.63
C VAL A 56 16.31 -6.52 2.61
N ASP A 57 16.45 -5.61 3.57
CA ASP A 57 17.51 -5.66 4.57
C ASP A 57 17.42 -6.94 5.42
N ARG A 58 16.20 -7.35 5.80
CA ARG A 58 15.95 -8.64 6.46
C ARG A 58 16.40 -9.82 5.59
N GLY A 59 16.11 -9.77 4.29
CA GLY A 59 16.54 -10.79 3.32
C GLY A 59 18.06 -10.89 3.19
N ILE A 60 18.76 -9.75 3.12
CA ILE A 60 20.22 -9.68 3.06
C ILE A 60 20.84 -10.24 4.34
N GLN A 61 20.37 -9.80 5.51
CA GLN A 61 20.85 -10.31 6.81
C GLN A 61 20.64 -11.81 6.95
N ALA A 62 19.50 -12.34 6.51
CA ALA A 62 19.21 -13.76 6.53
C ALA A 62 20.15 -14.55 5.60
N ALA A 63 20.53 -14.00 4.44
CA ALA A 63 21.46 -14.62 3.51
C ALA A 63 22.92 -14.57 4.02
N ASP A 64 23.32 -13.47 4.65
CA ASP A 64 24.68 -13.26 5.17
C ASP A 64 24.93 -14.01 6.49
N THR A 65 23.89 -14.55 7.12
CA THR A 65 24.02 -15.33 8.36
C THR A 65 24.80 -16.62 8.11
N ALA A 66 25.87 -16.85 8.87
CA ALA A 66 26.68 -18.07 8.75
C ALA A 66 25.82 -19.33 8.96
N GLY A 67 25.83 -20.21 7.96
CA GLY A 67 24.98 -21.42 7.94
C GLY A 67 23.61 -21.23 7.25
N ALA A 68 23.34 -20.06 6.66
CA ALA A 68 22.19 -19.87 5.79
C ALA A 68 22.24 -20.88 4.63
N ALA A 69 21.31 -21.84 4.64
CA ALA A 69 21.19 -22.83 3.58
C ALA A 69 20.53 -22.20 2.35
N ALA A 70 21.25 -22.14 1.24
CA ALA A 70 20.63 -21.87 -0.04
C ALA A 70 19.64 -23.01 -0.37
N LEU A 71 18.35 -22.68 -0.48
CA LEU A 71 17.34 -23.65 -0.88
C LEU A 71 17.38 -23.83 -2.39
N SER A 72 17.32 -25.08 -2.86
CA SER A 72 17.14 -25.32 -4.29
C SER A 72 15.74 -24.93 -4.73
N GLN A 73 15.59 -24.55 -6.00
CA GLN A 73 14.28 -24.26 -6.59
C GLN A 73 13.31 -25.44 -6.40
N ALA A 74 13.80 -26.68 -6.52
CA ALA A 74 13.00 -27.89 -6.33
C ALA A 74 12.46 -28.01 -4.89
N ASP A 75 13.28 -27.69 -3.88
CA ASP A 75 12.85 -27.73 -2.47
C ASP A 75 11.80 -26.65 -2.17
N VAL A 76 11.98 -25.45 -2.73
CA VAL A 76 11.01 -24.35 -2.62
C VAL A 76 9.67 -24.75 -3.24
N GLU A 77 9.68 -25.32 -4.44
CA GLU A 77 8.47 -25.78 -5.13
C GLU A 77 7.78 -26.92 -4.39
N ALA A 78 8.54 -27.89 -3.85
CA ALA A 78 7.98 -28.97 -3.04
C ALA A 78 7.30 -28.42 -1.78
N ARG A 79 7.94 -27.48 -1.06
CA ARG A 79 7.37 -26.84 0.13
C ARG A 79 6.06 -26.11 -0.18
N TRP A 80 6.02 -25.32 -1.26
CA TRP A 80 4.81 -24.60 -1.65
C TRP A 80 3.70 -25.53 -2.14
N ARG A 81 4.03 -26.61 -2.86
CA ARG A 81 3.04 -27.64 -3.22
C ARG A 81 2.40 -28.27 -1.98
N SER A 82 3.20 -28.64 -0.98
CA SER A 82 2.68 -29.19 0.28
C SER A 82 1.76 -28.20 0.98
N ARG A 83 2.20 -26.95 1.15
CA ARG A 83 1.41 -25.92 1.84
C ARG A 83 0.08 -25.65 1.12
N ARG A 84 0.07 -25.61 -0.21
CA ARG A 84 -1.17 -25.45 -0.97
C ARG A 84 -2.09 -26.66 -0.81
N ALA A 85 -1.55 -27.87 -0.81
CA ALA A 85 -2.34 -29.07 -0.59
C ALA A 85 -2.97 -29.06 0.81
N ASP A 86 -2.26 -28.59 1.83
CA ASP A 86 -2.80 -28.46 3.19
C ASP A 86 -3.91 -27.41 3.28
N LEU A 87 -3.78 -26.26 2.61
CA LEU A 87 -4.81 -25.22 2.57
C LEU A 87 -6.05 -25.61 1.76
N LEU A 88 -5.91 -26.56 0.83
CA LEU A 88 -6.98 -27.06 -0.03
C LEU A 88 -7.59 -28.36 0.52
N LYS A 89 -7.09 -28.90 1.63
CA LYS A 89 -7.81 -29.95 2.34
C LYS A 89 -9.12 -29.32 2.81
N PRO A 90 -10.28 -29.90 2.47
CA PRO A 90 -11.52 -29.48 3.10
C PRO A 90 -11.35 -29.65 4.61
N ASP A 91 -11.84 -28.69 5.40
CA ASP A 91 -12.00 -28.90 6.84
C ASP A 91 -12.79 -30.20 7.00
N GLY A 92 -12.18 -31.19 7.67
CA GLY A 92 -12.61 -32.58 7.60
C GLY A 92 -13.99 -32.86 8.18
N ASP A 93 -14.60 -33.92 7.61
CA ASP A 93 -15.85 -34.65 7.90
C ASP A 93 -17.20 -33.97 7.61
#